data_AF-A0A1W9M0S3-F1
#
_entry.id   AF-A0A1W9M0S3-F1
#
_cell.length_a   1.000
_cell.length_b   1.000
_cell.length_c   1.000
_cell.angle_alpha   90.00
_cell.angle_beta   90.00
_cell.angle_gamma   90.00
#
_symmetry.space_group_name_H-M   'P 1'
#
loop_
_entity.id
_entity.type
_entity.pdbx_description
1 polymer ?
#
loop_
_entity_poly.entity_id
_entity_poly.type
_entity_poly.pdbx_seq_one_letter_code
_entity_poly.pdbx_strand_id
1 'polypeptide(L)'
;VEDPRFFVHGGVDFSTPGAGITTITQALVKQLYFQKFRPGIAKLKQTVIAALVLDPLMSKEEQLRLFINTAYLGKDVRGFAQAAQTIFDKPVQELSEDEYIALVAMLIAPETFDLRRFPERNRERVRRIKLLLSGDYVPRGLCDLFYGPLDQETQKNLPPLSYFSSYYRQ
;
A
#
# COMPACT_ATOMS: atom_id res chain seq x y z
N VAL A 1 5.41 -6.32 0.72
CA VAL A 1 4.59 -5.54 1.69
C VAL A 1 3.19 -5.33 1.11
N GLU A 2 3.01 -4.45 0.14
CA GLU A 2 1.68 -4.14 -0.44
C GLU A 2 1.10 -5.28 -1.29
N ASP A 3 1.94 -5.94 -2.09
CA ASP A 3 1.50 -6.94 -3.07
C ASP A 3 2.58 -8.04 -3.19
N PRO A 4 2.56 -9.07 -2.32
CA PRO A 4 3.69 -10.00 -2.16
C PRO A 4 4.02 -10.82 -3.41
N ARG A 5 3.04 -11.12 -4.27
CA ARG A 5 3.24 -11.87 -5.52
C ARG A 5 3.10 -11.00 -6.76
N PHE A 6 3.32 -9.70 -6.63
CA PHE A 6 3.13 -8.71 -7.69
C PHE A 6 3.69 -9.13 -9.06
N PHE A 7 4.92 -9.63 -9.10
CA PHE A 7 5.60 -10.02 -10.34
C PHE A 7 5.05 -11.30 -11.00
N VAL A 8 4.21 -12.06 -10.29
CA VAL A 8 3.78 -13.39 -10.72
C VAL A 8 2.28 -13.43 -11.07
N HIS A 9 1.45 -12.60 -10.45
CA HIS A 9 0.01 -12.63 -10.69
C HIS A 9 -0.39 -11.80 -11.92
N GLY A 10 -1.54 -12.14 -12.54
CA GLY A 10 -2.09 -11.46 -13.73
C GLY A 10 -2.91 -10.19 -13.41
N GLY A 11 -2.33 -9.25 -12.68
CA GLY A 11 -2.99 -8.00 -12.26
C GLY A 11 -3.92 -8.07 -11.03
N VAL A 12 -4.35 -9.26 -10.59
CA VAL A 12 -5.15 -9.47 -9.37
C VAL A 12 -4.60 -10.58 -8.50
N ASP A 13 -4.74 -10.45 -7.19
CA ASP A 13 -4.37 -11.47 -6.20
C ASP A 13 -5.37 -11.44 -5.05
N PHE A 14 -6.03 -12.59 -4.80
CA PHE A 14 -7.02 -12.76 -3.74
C PHE A 14 -6.73 -13.98 -2.85
N SER A 15 -5.57 -14.61 -3.04
CA SER A 15 -5.22 -15.85 -2.33
C SER A 15 -3.94 -15.73 -1.52
N THR A 16 -3.04 -14.81 -1.89
CA THR A 16 -1.79 -14.62 -1.16
C THR A 16 -2.04 -13.96 0.20
N PRO A 17 -1.61 -14.59 1.31
CA PRO A 17 -1.68 -13.95 2.62
C PRO A 17 -0.94 -12.61 2.65
N GLY A 18 -1.59 -11.59 3.20
CA GLY A 18 -1.06 -10.23 3.25
C GLY A 18 -1.14 -9.42 1.95
N ALA A 19 -1.74 -9.95 0.87
CA ALA A 19 -1.94 -9.18 -0.37
C ALA A 19 -3.12 -8.19 -0.31
N GLY A 20 -4.09 -8.44 0.58
CA GLY A 20 -5.30 -7.63 0.67
C GLY A 20 -6.21 -7.76 -0.54
N ILE A 21 -7.14 -6.81 -0.66
CA ILE A 21 -8.23 -6.83 -1.66
C ILE A 21 -7.90 -5.93 -2.87
N THR A 22 -6.76 -5.24 -2.84
CA THR A 22 -6.33 -4.30 -3.90
C THR A 22 -4.84 -4.47 -4.19
N THR A 23 -4.51 -4.99 -5.37
CA THR A 23 -3.13 -5.11 -5.87
C THR A 23 -2.57 -3.76 -6.33
N ILE A 24 -1.25 -3.70 -6.58
CA ILE A 24 -0.60 -2.53 -7.17
C ILE A 24 -1.20 -2.20 -8.54
N THR A 25 -1.45 -3.21 -9.37
CA THR A 25 -2.09 -3.03 -10.69
C THR A 25 -3.49 -2.42 -10.54
N GLN A 26 -4.31 -2.89 -9.60
CA GLN A 26 -5.62 -2.30 -9.33
C GLN A 26 -5.51 -0.86 -8.80
N ALA A 27 -4.52 -0.57 -7.96
CA ALA A 27 -4.26 0.77 -7.46
C ALA A 27 -3.91 1.74 -8.61
N LEU A 28 -3.07 1.33 -9.55
CA LEU A 28 -2.76 2.10 -10.77
C LEU A 28 -4.01 2.32 -11.63
N VAL A 29 -4.80 1.27 -11.86
CA VAL A 29 -6.07 1.42 -12.60
C VAL A 29 -6.99 2.45 -11.93
N LYS A 30 -7.05 2.46 -10.59
CA LYS A 30 -7.82 3.47 -9.85
C LYS A 30 -7.37 4.88 -10.19
N GLN A 31 -6.05 5.10 -10.22
CA GLN A 31 -5.46 6.41 -10.46
C GLN A 31 -5.63 6.86 -11.91
N LEU A 32 -5.48 5.95 -12.87
CA LEU A 32 -5.47 6.27 -14.30
C LEU A 32 -6.87 6.36 -14.92
N TYR A 33 -7.81 5.50 -14.50
CA TYR A 33 -9.09 5.31 -15.19
C TYR A 33 -10.30 5.90 -14.45
N PHE A 34 -10.14 6.38 -13.21
CA PHE A 34 -11.26 6.86 -12.41
C PHE A 34 -11.02 8.27 -11.88
N GLN A 35 -11.80 9.24 -12.36
CA GLN A 35 -11.84 10.59 -11.76
C GLN A 35 -12.47 10.58 -10.35
N LYS A 36 -13.53 9.78 -10.18
CA LYS A 36 -14.19 9.55 -8.89
C LYS A 36 -14.40 8.06 -8.73
N PHE A 37 -13.94 7.52 -7.62
CA PHE A 37 -14.02 6.09 -7.36
C PHE A 37 -14.87 5.82 -6.12
N ARG A 38 -15.96 5.07 -6.31
CA ARG A 38 -16.82 4.56 -5.23
C ARG A 38 -16.91 3.03 -5.36
N PRO A 39 -16.60 2.26 -4.31
CA PRO A 39 -16.74 0.80 -4.30
C PRO A 39 -18.13 0.32 -4.77
N GLY A 40 -18.17 -0.86 -5.39
CA GLY A 40 -19.34 -1.41 -6.06
C GLY A 40 -19.01 -1.78 -7.51
N ILE A 41 -19.84 -1.36 -8.46
CA ILE A 41 -19.62 -1.61 -9.89
C ILE A 41 -18.25 -1.07 -10.36
N ALA A 42 -17.80 0.07 -9.84
CA ALA A 42 -16.48 0.61 -10.19
C ALA A 42 -15.31 -0.27 -9.71
N LYS A 43 -15.46 -1.01 -8.60
CA LYS A 43 -14.46 -1.99 -8.18
C LYS A 43 -14.41 -3.18 -9.14
N LEU A 44 -15.57 -3.67 -9.60
CA LEU A 44 -15.60 -4.73 -10.60
C LEU A 44 -14.93 -4.27 -11.90
N LYS A 45 -15.27 -3.07 -12.39
CA LYS A 45 -14.61 -2.46 -13.57
C LYS A 45 -13.10 -2.32 -13.35
N GLN A 46 -12.66 -1.85 -12.19
CA GLN A 46 -11.24 -1.76 -11.85
C GLN A 46 -10.54 -3.12 -11.94
N THR A 47 -11.12 -4.17 -11.35
CA THR A 47 -10.55 -5.53 -11.37
C THR A 47 -10.44 -6.05 -12.79
N VAL A 48 -11.48 -5.87 -13.61
CA VAL A 48 -11.48 -6.29 -15.02
C VAL A 48 -10.43 -5.54 -15.83
N ILE A 49 -10.36 -4.20 -15.69
CA ILE A 49 -9.34 -3.38 -16.38
C ILE A 49 -7.93 -3.77 -15.90
N ALA A 50 -7.74 -4.03 -14.61
CA ALA A 50 -6.43 -4.44 -14.08
C ALA A 50 -5.95 -5.75 -14.72
N ALA A 51 -6.78 -6.78 -14.72
CA ALA A 51 -6.41 -8.11 -15.20
C ALA A 51 -6.37 -8.22 -16.73
N LEU A 52 -7.29 -7.57 -17.45
CA LEU A 52 -7.47 -7.78 -18.89
C LEU A 52 -6.89 -6.66 -19.76
N VAL A 53 -6.54 -5.51 -19.17
CA VAL A 53 -6.07 -4.34 -19.93
C VAL A 53 -4.72 -3.86 -19.43
N LEU A 54 -4.60 -3.44 -18.16
CA LEU A 54 -3.35 -2.85 -17.68
C LEU A 54 -2.22 -3.89 -17.61
N ASP A 55 -2.48 -5.05 -17.01
CA ASP A 55 -1.44 -6.07 -16.81
C ASP A 55 -0.89 -6.67 -18.12
N PRO A 56 -1.72 -6.98 -19.13
CA PRO A 56 -1.21 -7.47 -20.42
C PRO A 56 -0.49 -6.41 -21.27
N LEU A 57 -0.81 -5.12 -21.08
CA LEU A 57 -0.29 -4.02 -21.91
C LEU A 57 0.90 -3.28 -21.30
N MET A 58 1.14 -3.42 -19.99
CA MET A 58 2.21 -2.73 -19.28
C MET A 58 2.99 -3.73 -18.43
N SER A 59 4.31 -3.78 -18.62
CA SER A 59 5.17 -4.71 -17.87
C SER A 59 5.12 -4.43 -16.36
N LYS A 60 5.38 -5.46 -15.55
CA LYS A 60 5.43 -5.33 -14.09
C LYS A 60 6.43 -4.26 -13.63
N GLU A 61 7.56 -4.12 -14.33
CA GLU A 61 8.56 -3.09 -14.02
C GLU A 61 8.04 -1.67 -14.28
N GLU A 62 7.35 -1.45 -15.41
CA GLU A 62 6.73 -0.16 -15.72
C GLU A 62 5.60 0.18 -14.75
N GLN A 63 4.76 -0.81 -14.42
CA GLN A 63 3.73 -0.65 -13.40
C GLN A 63 4.34 -0.25 -12.04
N LEU A 64 5.38 -0.95 -11.59
CA LEU A 64 6.03 -0.65 -10.31
C LEU A 64 6.70 0.73 -10.33
N ARG A 65 7.39 1.08 -11.42
CA ARG A 65 7.99 2.41 -11.61
C ARG A 65 6.94 3.50 -11.55
N LEU A 66 5.82 3.33 -12.23
CA LEU A 66 4.72 4.28 -12.20
C LEU A 66 4.14 4.39 -10.78
N PHE A 67 3.87 3.26 -10.14
CA PHE A 67 3.32 3.21 -8.78
C PHE A 67 4.21 3.96 -7.78
N ILE A 68 5.51 3.71 -7.78
CA ILE A 68 6.47 4.39 -6.89
C ILE A 68 6.50 5.90 -7.15
N ASN A 69 6.30 6.33 -8.39
CA ASN A 69 6.29 7.75 -8.75
C ASN A 69 4.95 8.46 -8.47
N THR A 70 3.84 7.73 -8.38
CA THR A 70 2.50 8.32 -8.22
C THR A 70 1.82 7.96 -6.89
N ALA A 71 2.44 7.12 -6.06
CA ALA A 71 1.91 6.72 -4.76
C ALA A 71 1.60 7.94 -3.88
N TYR A 72 0.40 8.01 -3.33
CA TYR A 72 0.02 9.09 -2.41
C TYR A 72 0.63 8.83 -1.03
N LEU A 73 1.37 9.80 -0.50
CA LEU A 73 2.08 9.72 0.78
C LEU A 73 1.66 10.84 1.74
N GLY A 74 0.44 11.38 1.60
CA GLY A 74 -0.14 12.36 2.53
C GLY A 74 0.12 13.82 2.15
N LYS A 75 -0.76 14.75 2.55
CA LYS A 75 -0.63 16.22 2.36
C LYS A 75 -0.09 16.64 0.98
N ASP A 76 -0.73 16.17 -0.08
CA ASP A 76 -0.37 16.43 -1.49
C ASP A 76 1.00 15.90 -1.95
N VAL A 77 1.72 15.15 -1.10
CA VAL A 77 2.95 14.47 -1.47
C VAL A 77 2.61 13.22 -2.28
N ARG A 78 3.16 13.14 -3.49
CA ARG A 78 3.04 11.99 -4.39
C ARG A 78 4.41 11.52 -4.89
N GLY A 79 4.59 10.22 -4.82
CA GLY A 79 5.80 9.54 -5.24
C GLY A 79 6.90 9.56 -4.19
N PHE A 80 7.73 8.52 -4.23
CA PHE A 80 8.82 8.35 -3.27
C PHE A 80 9.89 9.44 -3.38
N ALA A 81 10.16 9.95 -4.58
CA ALA A 81 11.12 11.04 -4.78
C ALA A 81 10.69 12.33 -4.07
N GLN A 82 9.45 12.76 -4.27
CA GLN A 82 8.94 13.95 -3.59
C GLN A 82 8.85 13.74 -2.07
N ALA A 83 8.45 12.54 -1.64
CA ALA A 83 8.38 12.20 -0.22
C ALA A 83 9.76 12.23 0.45
N ALA A 84 10.79 11.65 -0.18
CA ALA A 84 12.17 11.67 0.29
C ALA A 84 12.64 13.11 0.57
N GLN A 85 12.44 14.01 -0.39
CA GLN A 85 12.81 15.41 -0.23
C GLN A 85 11.97 16.10 0.85
N THR A 86 10.65 15.91 0.84
CA THR A 86 9.73 16.63 1.74
C THR A 86 9.89 16.21 3.19
N ILE A 87 10.29 14.96 3.43
CA ILE A 87 10.31 14.36 4.76
C ILE A 87 11.72 14.32 5.34
N PHE A 88 12.70 13.92 4.54
CA PHE A 88 14.08 13.69 4.98
C PHE A 88 15.08 14.71 4.42
N ASP A 89 14.64 15.60 3.54
CA ASP A 89 15.50 16.55 2.81
C ASP A 89 16.64 15.86 2.03
N LYS A 90 16.33 14.69 1.45
CA LYS A 90 17.27 13.84 0.73
C LYS A 90 16.74 13.41 -0.63
N PRO A 91 17.62 13.18 -1.62
CA PRO A 91 17.23 12.43 -2.81
C PRO A 91 16.90 10.98 -2.43
N VAL A 92 15.96 10.36 -3.16
CA VAL A 92 15.43 9.02 -2.83
C VAL A 92 16.51 7.94 -2.82
N GLN A 93 17.58 8.11 -3.61
CA GLN A 93 18.71 7.20 -3.70
C GLN A 93 19.63 7.25 -2.47
N GLU A 94 19.54 8.30 -1.65
CA GLU A 94 20.33 8.47 -0.42
C GLU A 94 19.54 8.09 0.84
N LEU A 95 18.31 7.60 0.68
CA LEU A 95 17.55 7.08 1.82
C LEU A 95 18.21 5.80 2.35
N SER A 96 18.34 5.74 3.66
CA SER A 96 18.63 4.49 4.36
C SER A 96 17.46 3.50 4.20
N GLU A 97 17.74 2.22 4.44
CA GLU A 97 16.72 1.17 4.39
C GLU A 97 15.53 1.48 5.32
N ASP A 98 15.80 1.95 6.54
CA ASP A 98 14.75 2.31 7.50
C ASP A 98 13.92 3.51 7.04
N GLU A 99 14.53 4.52 6.40
CA GLU A 99 13.80 5.66 5.81
C GLU A 99 12.93 5.20 4.63
N TYR A 100 13.42 4.28 3.81
CA TYR A 100 12.66 3.71 2.72
C TYR A 100 11.46 2.88 3.22
N ILE A 101 11.68 2.05 4.24
CA ILE A 101 10.61 1.29 4.90
C ILE A 101 9.61 2.23 5.57
N ALA A 102 10.05 3.37 6.13
CA ALA A 102 9.17 4.38 6.69
C ALA A 102 8.23 5.00 5.65
N LEU A 103 8.70 5.23 4.41
CA LEU A 103 7.83 5.63 3.29
C LEU A 103 6.88 4.51 2.88
N VAL A 104 7.36 3.26 2.80
CA VAL A 104 6.51 2.09 2.51
C VAL A 104 5.41 1.92 3.57
N ALA A 105 5.73 2.14 4.85
CA ALA A 105 4.79 2.07 5.95
C ALA A 105 3.60 3.02 5.80
N MET A 106 3.79 4.14 5.09
CA MET A 106 2.74 5.12 4.84
C MET A 106 1.74 4.68 3.75
N LEU A 107 2.13 3.83 2.79
CA LEU A 107 1.32 3.52 1.60
C LEU A 107 -0.10 3.06 1.92
N ILE A 108 -0.25 2.17 2.90
CA ILE A 108 -1.54 1.57 3.27
C ILE A 108 -2.53 2.60 3.86
N ALA A 109 -2.02 3.58 4.63
CA ALA A 109 -2.82 4.60 5.27
C ALA A 109 -1.96 5.85 5.55
N PRO A 110 -1.74 6.71 4.55
CA PRO A 110 -0.74 7.79 4.64
C PRO A 110 -1.00 8.77 5.78
N GLU A 111 -2.27 9.07 6.08
CA GLU A 111 -2.63 9.97 7.18
C GLU A 111 -2.47 9.31 8.55
N THR A 112 -2.65 8.00 8.66
CA THR A 112 -2.53 7.24 9.92
C THR A 112 -1.08 7.04 10.31
N PHE A 113 -0.22 6.77 9.33
CA PHE A 113 1.20 6.49 9.49
C PHE A 113 2.10 7.65 9.05
N ASP A 114 1.57 8.87 8.89
CA ASP A 114 2.35 10.08 8.58
C ASP A 114 3.45 10.23 9.63
N LEU A 115 4.71 10.01 9.23
CA LEU A 115 5.83 10.04 10.15
C LEU A 115 6.04 11.39 10.85
N ARG A 116 5.57 12.50 10.27
CA ARG A 116 5.73 13.85 10.83
C ARG A 116 4.67 14.13 11.89
N ARG A 117 3.51 13.48 11.78
CA ARG A 117 2.37 13.66 12.70
C ARG A 117 2.29 12.56 13.75
N PHE A 118 2.58 11.32 13.36
CA PHE A 118 2.44 10.12 14.16
C PHE A 118 3.70 9.25 14.08
N PRO A 119 4.87 9.76 14.49
CA PRO A 119 6.15 9.06 14.36
C PRO A 119 6.17 7.69 15.04
N GLU A 120 5.50 7.55 16.19
CA GLU A 120 5.43 6.28 16.91
C GLU A 120 4.63 5.21 16.15
N ARG A 121 3.54 5.59 15.47
CA ARG A 121 2.76 4.66 14.64
C ARG A 121 3.56 4.21 13.43
N ASN A 122 4.26 5.15 12.80
CA ASN A 122 5.14 4.83 11.67
C ASN A 122 6.27 3.88 12.13
N ARG A 123 6.94 4.19 13.24
CA ARG A 123 8.02 3.36 13.80
C ARG A 123 7.55 1.94 14.13
N GLU A 124 6.38 1.78 14.74
CA GLU A 124 5.82 0.45 14.99
C GLU A 124 5.49 -0.28 13.69
N ARG A 125 4.95 0.42 12.68
CA ARG A 125 4.69 -0.18 11.36
C ARG A 125 5.99 -0.60 10.65
N VAL A 126 7.05 0.21 10.73
CA VAL A 126 8.40 -0.11 10.23
C VAL A 126 8.91 -1.37 10.90
N ARG A 127 8.84 -1.46 12.24
CA ARG A 127 9.25 -2.66 13.00
C ARG A 127 8.52 -3.90 12.49
N ARG A 128 7.22 -3.82 12.24
CA ARG A 128 6.42 -4.94 11.72
C ARG A 128 6.76 -5.32 10.28
N ILE A 129 7.05 -4.35 9.42
CA ILE A 129 7.53 -4.63 8.06
C ILE A 129 8.87 -5.35 8.13
N LYS A 130 9.78 -4.94 9.02
CA LYS A 130 11.07 -5.62 9.21
C LYS A 130 10.89 -7.08 9.65
N LEU A 131 9.94 -7.37 10.55
CA LEU A 131 9.59 -8.75 10.92
C LEU A 131 9.04 -9.57 9.74
N LEU A 132 8.25 -8.96 8.86
CA LEU A 132 7.83 -9.62 7.62
C LEU A 132 9.03 -9.92 6.71
N LEU A 133 9.92 -8.94 6.53
CA LEU A 133 11.08 -9.07 5.63
C LEU A 133 12.11 -10.08 6.13
N SER A 134 12.29 -10.21 7.46
CA SER A 134 13.16 -11.22 8.06
C SER A 134 12.55 -12.62 8.05
N GLY A 135 11.24 -12.75 7.81
CA GLY A 135 10.51 -14.02 7.91
C GLY A 135 10.06 -14.38 9.33
N ASP A 136 10.36 -13.54 10.32
CA ASP A 136 9.89 -13.72 11.71
C ASP A 136 8.37 -13.52 11.83
N TYR A 137 7.74 -12.93 10.82
CA TYR A 137 6.30 -12.84 10.69
C TYR A 137 5.80 -13.40 9.36
N VAL A 138 4.87 -14.34 9.43
CA VAL A 138 4.17 -14.90 8.26
C VAL A 138 2.70 -14.48 8.31
N PRO A 139 2.18 -13.72 7.32
CA PRO A 139 0.78 -13.34 7.27
C PRO A 139 -0.14 -14.56 7.27
N ARG A 140 -1.17 -14.55 8.10
CA ARG A 140 -2.06 -15.71 8.30
C ARG A 140 -3.27 -15.74 7.38
N GLY A 141 -3.57 -14.64 6.71
CA GLY A 141 -4.71 -14.54 5.81
C GLY A 141 -4.61 -13.35 4.85
N LEU A 142 -5.55 -13.27 3.92
CA LEU A 142 -5.53 -12.26 2.85
C LEU A 142 -5.42 -10.82 3.40
N CYS A 143 -6.19 -10.49 4.43
CA CYS A 143 -6.27 -9.14 5.01
C CYS A 143 -5.34 -8.91 6.22
N ASP A 144 -4.37 -9.79 6.44
CA ASP A 144 -3.34 -9.61 7.48
C ASP A 144 -2.27 -8.60 7.01
N LEU A 145 -2.71 -7.38 6.74
CA LEU A 145 -1.92 -6.32 6.12
C LEU A 145 -1.01 -5.62 7.14
N PHE A 146 -1.44 -5.59 8.40
CA PHE A 146 -0.77 -4.88 9.48
C PHE A 146 0.23 -5.74 10.26
N TYR A 147 0.33 -7.02 9.89
CA TYR A 147 1.25 -8.00 10.47
C TYR A 147 1.09 -8.10 11.99
N GLY A 148 -0.16 -8.34 12.42
CA GLY A 148 -0.56 -8.42 13.82
C GLY A 148 -1.56 -7.35 14.26
N PRO A 149 -2.11 -7.46 15.48
CA PRO A 149 -3.13 -6.55 15.99
C PRO A 149 -2.59 -5.13 16.14
N LEU A 150 -3.38 -4.14 15.79
CA LEU A 150 -3.07 -2.73 16.02
C LEU A 150 -3.58 -2.28 17.39
N ASP A 151 -2.98 -1.26 17.99
CA ASP A 151 -3.55 -0.61 19.17
C ASP A 151 -4.87 0.10 18.82
N GLN A 152 -5.71 0.33 19.83
CA GLN A 152 -7.06 0.90 19.61
C GLN A 152 -7.02 2.31 19.00
N GLU A 153 -5.99 3.11 19.30
CA GLU A 153 -5.89 4.48 18.80
C GLU A 153 -5.54 4.49 17.32
N THR A 154 -4.60 3.65 16.89
CA THR A 154 -4.26 3.46 15.48
C THR A 154 -5.46 2.91 14.70
N GLN A 155 -6.20 1.94 15.27
CA GLN A 155 -7.40 1.40 14.63
C GLN A 155 -8.47 2.47 14.36
N LYS A 156 -8.72 3.37 15.31
CA LYS A 156 -9.70 4.47 15.15
C LYS A 156 -9.31 5.46 14.05
N ASN A 157 -8.01 5.59 13.77
CA ASN A 157 -7.48 6.51 12.78
C ASN A 157 -7.24 5.87 11.41
N LEU A 158 -7.51 4.58 11.25
CA LEU A 158 -7.48 3.97 9.92
C LEU A 158 -8.61 4.56 9.06
N PRO A 159 -8.35 4.81 7.77
CA PRO A 159 -9.43 5.16 6.87
C PRO A 159 -10.48 4.04 6.94
N PRO A 160 -11.79 4.36 6.96
CA PRO A 160 -12.81 3.34 6.87
C PRO A 160 -12.49 2.55 5.61
N LEU A 161 -12.17 1.26 5.79
CA LEU A 161 -11.94 0.39 4.64
C LEU A 161 -13.22 0.41 3.85
N SER A 162 -13.18 1.12 2.72
CA SER A 162 -14.35 1.39 1.87
C SER A 162 -15.00 0.11 1.34
N TYR A 163 -14.35 -1.04 1.60
CA TYR A 163 -14.78 -2.34 1.19
C TYR A 163 -15.57 -3.06 2.26
N PHE A 164 -15.07 -3.21 3.50
CA PHE A 164 -15.77 -4.00 4.49
C PHE A 164 -15.30 -3.70 5.92
N SER A 165 -16.07 -2.86 6.65
CA SER A 165 -15.89 -2.62 8.09
C SER A 165 -16.09 -3.88 8.96
N SER A 166 -16.60 -4.98 8.39
CA SER A 166 -16.87 -6.24 9.08
C SER A 166 -15.65 -7.16 9.24
N TYR A 167 -14.58 -7.01 8.45
CA TYR A 167 -13.42 -7.93 8.51
C TYR A 167 -12.40 -7.61 9.61
N TYR A 168 -12.61 -6.54 10.37
CA TYR A 168 -11.74 -6.11 11.48
C TYR A 168 -12.38 -6.27 12.86
N ARG A 169 -13.64 -6.74 12.91
CA ARG A 169 -14.20 -7.25 14.17
C ARG A 169 -13.80 -8.71 14.29
N GLN A 170 -12.75 -8.97 15.04
CA GLN A 170 -12.62 -10.20 15.81
C GLN A 170 -12.97 -9.88 17.26
#